data_AF-A0A7G8DD07-F1
#
_entry.id   AF-A0A7G8DD07-F1
#
_cell.length_a   1.000
_cell.length_b   1.000
_cell.length_c   1.000
_cell.angle_alpha   90.00
_cell.angle_beta   90.00
_cell.angle_gamma   90.00
#
_symmetry.space_group_name_H-M   'P 1'
#
loop_
_entity.id
_entity.type
_entity.pdbx_description
1 polymer ?
#
loop_
_entity_poly.entity_id
_entity_poly.type
_entity_poly.pdbx_seq_one_letter_code
_entity_poly.pdbx_strand_id
1 'polypeptide(L)'
;MTVDHGIYNQQDPSEQPVFLDVAPGMTVVVRHDPMTGEKADKDWWMGQVIHCGGAARDPSMHNLFQIADVDSGVVRWVNADLVTHIVPKEPGQ
;
A
#
# COMPACT_ATOMS: atom_id res chain seq x y z
N MET A 1 43.95 1.09 5.69
CA MET A 1 43.08 2.28 5.50
C MET A 1 41.81 1.77 4.85
N THR A 2 40.70 1.88 5.56
CA THR A 2 39.39 1.30 5.23
C THR A 2 38.72 2.13 4.13
N VAL A 3 38.27 1.47 3.07
CA VAL A 3 37.30 2.05 2.13
C VAL A 3 36.01 1.26 2.29
N ASP A 4 35.04 1.94 2.88
CA ASP A 4 33.68 1.51 3.18
C ASP A 4 32.97 1.16 1.87
N HIS A 5 32.62 -0.12 1.70
CA HIS A 5 31.68 -0.55 0.68
C HIS A 5 30.29 -0.12 1.15
N GLY A 6 29.79 0.97 0.57
CA GLY A 6 28.42 1.41 0.77
C GLY A 6 27.48 0.23 0.60
N ILE A 7 26.80 -0.10 1.69
CA ILE A 7 25.77 -1.13 1.78
C ILE A 7 24.58 -0.66 0.94
N TYR A 8 24.66 -0.84 -0.38
CA TYR A 8 23.46 -0.95 -1.19
C TYR A 8 22.87 -2.30 -0.82
N ASN A 9 22.00 -2.29 0.19
CA ASN A 9 21.27 -3.43 0.66
C ASN A 9 20.65 -4.11 -0.56
N GLN A 10 21.24 -5.24 -0.94
CA GLN A 10 20.80 -6.11 -2.00
C GLN A 10 19.39 -6.54 -1.63
N GLN A 11 18.37 -5.83 -2.13
CA GLN A 11 16.98 -6.24 -1.98
C GLN A 11 16.87 -7.60 -2.66
N ASP A 12 16.67 -8.63 -1.86
CA ASP A 12 16.33 -9.95 -2.34
C ASP A 12 15.18 -9.80 -3.35
N PRO A 13 15.32 -10.30 -4.60
CA PRO A 13 14.27 -10.18 -5.61
C PRO A 13 12.97 -10.93 -5.23
N SER A 14 12.96 -11.62 -4.09
CA SER A 14 11.82 -12.29 -3.47
C SER A 14 11.01 -11.42 -2.50
N GLU A 15 11.45 -10.22 -2.13
CA GLU A 15 10.71 -9.27 -1.27
C GLU A 15 10.29 -8.02 -2.05
N GLN A 16 9.65 -8.24 -3.20
CA GLN A 16 9.00 -7.13 -3.88
C GLN A 16 7.95 -6.54 -2.92
N PRO A 17 7.96 -5.23 -2.68
CA PRO A 17 6.97 -4.64 -1.79
C PRO A 17 5.56 -4.97 -2.30
N VAL A 18 4.71 -5.42 -1.38
CA VAL A 18 3.35 -5.90 -1.68
C VAL A 18 2.54 -4.92 -2.54
N PHE A 19 2.79 -3.62 -2.40
CA PHE A 19 2.11 -2.58 -3.17
C PHE A 19 2.39 -2.63 -4.68
N LEU A 20 3.46 -3.28 -5.14
CA LEU A 20 3.74 -3.48 -6.56
C LEU A 20 2.77 -4.47 -7.21
N ASP A 21 2.24 -5.42 -6.43
CA ASP A 21 1.27 -6.43 -6.90
C ASP A 21 -0.19 -5.95 -6.76
N VAL A 22 -0.41 -4.81 -6.09
CA VAL A 22 -1.74 -4.26 -5.87
C VAL A 22 -2.35 -3.75 -7.18
N ALA A 23 -3.47 -4.36 -7.56
CA ALA A 23 -4.28 -3.95 -8.71
C ALA A 23 -5.67 -3.46 -8.28
N PRO A 24 -6.33 -2.61 -9.10
CA PRO A 24 -7.72 -2.24 -8.87
C PRO A 24 -8.62 -3.49 -8.86
N GLY A 25 -9.52 -3.56 -7.87
CA GLY A 25 -10.37 -4.72 -7.59
C GLY A 25 -9.83 -5.68 -6.53
N MET A 26 -8.59 -5.50 -6.08
CA MET A 26 -8.06 -6.27 -4.94
C MET A 26 -8.51 -5.66 -3.61
N THR A 27 -8.66 -6.52 -2.60
CA THR A 27 -8.87 -6.09 -1.21
C THR A 27 -7.53 -6.08 -0.52
N VAL A 28 -7.23 -4.99 0.19
CA VAL A 28 -5.97 -4.78 0.89
C VAL A 28 -6.20 -4.36 2.32
N VAL A 29 -5.22 -4.64 3.19
CA VAL A 29 -5.19 -4.20 4.58
C VAL A 29 -4.33 -2.95 4.66
N VAL A 30 -4.97 -1.86 5.06
CA VAL A 30 -4.37 -0.54 5.18
C VAL A 30 -4.16 -0.21 6.65
N ARG A 31 -2.96 0.23 6.99
CA ARG A 31 -2.68 0.77 8.32
C ARG A 31 -3.26 2.18 8.42
N HIS A 32 -3.91 2.50 9.53
CA HIS A 32 -4.43 3.84 9.75
C HIS A 32 -3.27 4.85 9.84
N ASP A 33 -3.34 5.91 9.06
CA ASP A 33 -2.38 7.00 9.12
C ASP A 33 -2.79 7.99 10.23
N PRO A 34 -1.98 8.16 11.29
CA PRO A 34 -2.32 9.04 12.41
C PRO A 34 -2.28 10.53 12.03
N MET A 35 -1.78 10.90 10.84
CA MET A 35 -1.64 12.29 10.41
C MET A 35 -2.92 12.86 9.80
N THR A 36 -3.97 12.05 9.57
CA THR A 36 -5.26 12.52 9.06
C THR A 36 -6.08 13.31 10.08
N GLY A 37 -5.65 13.32 11.36
CA GLY A 37 -6.36 14.00 12.45
C GLY A 37 -7.68 13.33 12.86
N GLU A 38 -8.02 12.20 12.24
CA GLU A 38 -9.14 11.37 12.64
C GLU A 38 -8.75 10.55 13.88
N LYS A 39 -9.68 10.39 14.83
CA LYS A 39 -9.45 9.51 15.99
C LYS A 39 -9.28 8.10 15.46
N ALA A 40 -8.07 7.57 15.51
CA ALA A 40 -7.77 6.20 15.13
C ALA A 40 -8.45 5.26 16.13
N ASP A 41 -9.70 4.88 15.84
CA ASP A 41 -10.41 3.85 16.60
C ASP A 41 -9.86 2.45 16.28
N LYS A 42 -9.20 2.32 15.12
CA LYS A 42 -8.59 1.08 14.61
C LYS A 42 -7.19 1.35 14.05
N ASP A 43 -6.22 0.54 14.42
CA ASP A 43 -4.85 0.58 13.88
C ASP A 43 -4.78 0.18 12.40
N TRP A 44 -5.76 -0.60 11.92
CA TRP A 44 -5.83 -1.15 10.57
C TRP A 44 -7.28 -1.27 10.11
N TRP A 45 -7.48 -1.15 8.80
CA TRP A 45 -8.77 -1.30 8.14
C TRP A 45 -8.61 -2.03 6.81
N MET A 46 -9.71 -2.65 6.35
CA MET A 46 -9.74 -3.32 5.05
C MET A 46 -10.35 -2.39 4.02
N GLY A 47 -9.69 -2.30 2.88
CA GLY A 47 -10.14 -1.45 1.80
C GLY A 47 -10.03 -2.11 0.45
N GLN A 48 -10.95 -1.81 -0.45
CA GLN A 48 -10.89 -2.25 -1.83
C GLN A 48 -10.22 -1.19 -2.69
N VAL A 49 -9.24 -1.61 -3.46
CA VAL A 49 -8.48 -0.72 -4.34
C VAL A 49 -9.33 -0.38 -5.55
N ILE A 50 -9.61 0.90 -5.73
CA ILE A 50 -10.37 1.42 -6.87
C ILE A 50 -9.43 1.83 -7.99
N HIS A 51 -8.33 2.51 -7.65
CA HIS A 51 -7.42 3.08 -8.63
C HIS A 51 -6.01 3.18 -8.09
N CYS A 52 -5.02 2.81 -8.90
CA CYS A 52 -3.60 2.96 -8.58
C CYS A 52 -3.10 4.27 -9.21
N GLY A 53 -2.78 5.27 -8.38
CA GLY A 53 -2.25 6.56 -8.81
C GLY A 53 -0.72 6.62 -8.72
N GLY A 54 -0.06 6.84 -9.86
CA GLY A 54 1.37 7.17 -9.88
C GLY A 54 1.63 8.56 -9.33
N ALA A 55 2.80 8.77 -8.70
CA ALA A 55 3.22 10.12 -8.33
C ALA A 55 3.40 10.97 -9.60
N ALA A 56 2.92 12.22 -9.59
CA ALA A 56 2.99 13.12 -10.75
C ALA A 56 4.42 13.33 -11.31
N ARG A 57 5.45 13.04 -10.50
CA ARG A 57 6.87 13.20 -10.85
C ARG A 57 7.48 11.95 -11.46
N ASP A 58 6.96 10.77 -11.12
CA ASP A 58 7.46 9.48 -11.58
C ASP A 58 6.29 8.49 -11.75
N PRO A 59 5.78 8.30 -12.97
CA PRO A 59 4.67 7.37 -13.24
C PRO A 59 5.03 5.90 -12.97
N SER A 60 6.32 5.58 -12.78
CA SER A 60 6.78 4.25 -12.38
C SER A 60 6.72 4.00 -10.87
N MET A 61 6.49 5.03 -10.04
CA MET A 61 6.25 4.87 -8.60
C MET A 61 4.76 5.04 -8.31
N HIS A 62 4.07 3.91 -8.13
CA HIS A 62 2.72 3.85 -7.58
C HIS A 62 2.78 4.19 -6.08
N ASN A 63 2.80 5.48 -5.76
CA ASN A 63 2.96 5.95 -4.38
C ASN A 63 1.60 6.17 -3.70
N LEU A 64 0.50 6.21 -4.46
CA LEU A 64 -0.84 6.51 -3.94
C LEU A 64 -1.88 5.57 -4.51
N PHE A 65 -2.68 4.96 -3.64
CA PHE A 65 -3.82 4.13 -4.02
C PHE A 65 -5.10 4.81 -3.57
N GLN A 66 -6.09 4.82 -4.45
CA GLN A 66 -7.45 5.16 -4.08
C GLN A 66 -8.13 3.90 -3.56
N ILE A 67 -8.49 3.92 -2.28
CA ILE A 67 -9.02 2.77 -1.57
C ILE A 67 -10.37 3.14 -0.95
N ALA A 68 -11.39 2.33 -1.21
CA ALA A 68 -12.67 2.39 -0.52
C ALA A 68 -12.62 1.55 0.75
N ASP A 69 -12.91 2.15 1.90
CA ASP A 69 -13.14 1.41 3.13
C ASP A 69 -14.32 0.43 2.97
N VAL A 70 -14.12 -0.84 3.33
CA VAL A 70 -15.14 -1.89 3.14
C VAL A 70 -16.31 -1.77 4.13
N ASP A 71 -16.09 -1.16 5.29
CA ASP A 71 -17.09 -1.01 6.35
C ASP A 71 -17.97 0.23 6.11
N SER A 72 -17.35 1.37 5.83
CA SER A 72 -17.99 2.67 5.69
C SER A 72 -18.24 3.09 4.23
N GLY A 73 -17.58 2.45 3.26
CA GLY A 73 -17.65 2.82 1.84
C GLY A 73 -16.93 4.13 1.50
N VAL A 74 -16.20 4.74 2.43
CA VAL A 74 -15.51 6.02 2.23
C VAL A 74 -14.27 5.80 1.38
N VAL A 75 -14.17 6.54 0.28
CA VAL A 75 -13.02 6.50 -0.63
C VAL A 75 -11.96 7.50 -0.19
N ARG A 76 -10.73 7.03 0.02
CA ARG A 76 -9.59 7.84 0.46
C ARG A 76 -8.35 7.54 -0.36
N TRP A 77 -7.48 8.53 -0.49
CA TRP A 77 -6.13 8.32 -1.02
C TRP A 77 -5.22 7.85 0.10
N VAL A 78 -4.57 6.72 -0.12
CA VAL A 78 -3.72 6.02 0.84
C VAL A 78 -2.34 5.86 0.23
N ASN A 79 -1.30 6.15 1.01
CA ASN A 79 0.07 5.94 0.57
C ASN A 79 0.37 4.43 0.42
N ALA A 80 1.13 4.05 -0.59
CA ALA A 80 1.54 2.68 -0.84
C ALA A 80 2.19 2.01 0.36
N ASP A 81 2.96 2.78 1.14
CA ASP A 81 3.64 2.33 2.37
C ASP A 81 2.66 1.88 3.47
N LEU A 82 1.44 2.41 3.48
CA LEU A 82 0.40 2.05 4.45
C LEU A 82 -0.29 0.73 4.08
N VAL A 83 -0.12 0.25 2.85
CA VAL A 83 -0.67 -1.02 2.40
C VAL A 83 0.25 -2.13 2.88
N THR A 84 -0.24 -2.89 3.86
CA THR A 84 0.57 -3.92 4.53
C THR A 84 0.43 -5.28 3.86
N HIS A 85 -0.79 -5.66 3.45
CA HIS A 85 -1.11 -6.97 2.90
C HIS A 85 -2.22 -6.90 1.84
N ILE A 86 -2.15 -7.78 0.84
CA ILE A 86 -3.25 -8.07 -0.08
C ILE A 86 -4.02 -9.26 0.47
N VAL A 87 -5.34 -9.15 0.53
CA VAL A 87 -6.23 -10.25 0.87
C VAL A 87 -6.53 -11.01 -0.43
N PRO A 88 -6.04 -12.25 -0.60
CA PRO A 88 -6.37 -13.03 -1.79
C PRO A 88 -7.88 -13.29 -1.82
N LYS A 89 -8.52 -13.06 -2.96
CA LYS A 89 -9.89 -13.55 -3.14
C LYS A 89 -9.84 -15.08 -3.17
N GLU A 90 -10.74 -15.74 -2.46
CA GLU A 90 -10.87 -17.19 -2.58
C GLU A 90 -11.20 -17.53 -4.04
N PRO A 91 -10.54 -18.55 -4.64
CA PRO A 91 -10.85 -19.00 -5.98
C PRO A 91 -12.21 -19.74 -5.95
N GLY A 92 -13.32 -19.02 -6.03
CA GLY A 92 -14.64 -19.65 -6.01
C GLY A 92 -15.88 -18.75 -6.04
N GLN A 93 -15.77 -17.45 -6.34
CA GLN A 93 -16.92 -16.55 -6.42
C GLN A 93 -17.07 -15.91 -7.81
#